data_AF-A0A954EA62-F1
#
_entry.id   AF-A0A954EA62-F1
#
_cell.length_a   1.000
_cell.length_b   1.000
_cell.length_c   1.000
_cell.angle_alpha   90.00
_cell.angle_beta   90.00
_cell.angle_gamma   90.00
#
_symmetry.space_group_name_H-M   'P 1'
#
loop_
_entity.id
_entity.type
_entity.pdbx_description
1 polymer ?
#
loop_
_entity_poly.entity_id
_entity_poly.type
_entity_poly.pdbx_seq_one_letter_code
_entity_poly.pdbx_strand_id
1 'polypeptide(L)'
;MTNILRAIAQLSVLGLPLTSSSVKAEEQSIEELPFTRVIPAINADGQEITAQRIQLSEQNGWLVATLATEPDELEWRIVLASLTPDTRPVIKVHPGLPLFSVQYGPWFIREGLGRLRVHREPKEFSGNQWQQIGDVPRGPRLCSAGQLFVVKQNEWFWVCSSPTYDQKSIDTLVRFQHERLSDGQQIELDHGGLLVELSAMASCRADGRLFDGNRVQPDVRISPIPVYFIGKADNVMDAAKELLLK
;
A
#
# COMPACT_ATOMS: atom_id res chain seq x y z
N MET A 1 12.25 2.67 -13.13
CA MET A 1 11.37 1.66 -13.79
C MET A 1 12.13 0.58 -14.57
N THR A 2 13.46 0.64 -14.67
CA THR A 2 14.27 -0.20 -15.57
C THR A 2 14.70 -1.56 -14.96
N ASN A 3 14.62 -1.74 -13.65
CA ASN A 3 15.19 -2.93 -12.98
C ASN A 3 14.24 -4.15 -12.95
N ILE A 4 12.92 -3.94 -12.81
CA ILE A 4 11.96 -5.06 -12.76
C ILE A 4 11.86 -5.79 -14.11
N LEU A 5 11.88 -5.05 -15.23
CA LEU A 5 11.91 -5.66 -16.56
C LEU A 5 13.24 -6.36 -16.87
N ARG A 6 14.35 -5.94 -16.23
CA ARG A 6 15.66 -6.60 -16.39
C ARG A 6 15.75 -7.95 -15.68
N ALA A 7 15.16 -8.07 -14.49
CA ALA A 7 15.08 -9.35 -13.77
C ALA A 7 14.25 -10.39 -14.54
N ILE A 8 13.11 -9.96 -15.12
CA ILE A 8 12.27 -10.82 -15.96
C ILE A 8 12.99 -11.19 -17.28
N ALA A 9 13.77 -10.28 -17.85
CA ALA A 9 14.51 -10.53 -19.08
C ALA A 9 15.75 -11.43 -18.89
N GLN A 10 16.47 -11.35 -17.77
CA GLN A 10 17.64 -12.20 -17.52
C GLN A 10 17.29 -13.68 -17.29
N LEU A 11 16.12 -13.97 -16.72
CA LEU A 11 15.60 -15.34 -16.59
C LEU A 11 15.30 -16.02 -17.95
N SER A 12 15.13 -15.24 -19.03
CA SER A 12 14.86 -15.77 -20.37
C SER A 12 16.11 -16.24 -21.13
N VAL A 13 17.32 -15.91 -20.68
CA VAL A 13 18.57 -16.23 -21.40
C VAL A 13 19.07 -17.66 -21.15
N LEU A 14 18.60 -18.33 -20.08
CA LEU A 14 19.08 -19.65 -19.67
C LEU A 14 18.34 -20.84 -20.31
N GLY A 15 17.42 -20.62 -21.25
CA GLY A 15 16.73 -21.72 -21.96
C GLY A 15 15.91 -22.66 -21.06
N LEU A 16 15.73 -22.31 -19.79
CA LEU A 16 14.83 -23.02 -18.90
C LEU A 16 13.40 -22.74 -19.37
N PRO A 17 12.57 -23.77 -19.60
CA PRO A 17 11.16 -23.54 -19.90
C PRO A 17 10.56 -22.81 -18.70
N LEU A 18 10.22 -21.54 -18.90
CA LEU A 18 9.32 -20.78 -18.04
C LEU A 18 7.96 -21.48 -18.12
N THR A 19 7.81 -22.56 -17.37
CA THR A 19 6.50 -23.07 -17.01
C THR A 19 5.90 -21.94 -16.17
N SER A 20 5.04 -21.14 -16.80
CA SER A 20 4.26 -20.12 -16.12
C SER A 20 3.23 -20.81 -15.23
N SER A 21 3.68 -21.53 -14.21
CA SER A 21 2.82 -21.89 -13.10
C SER A 21 2.42 -20.57 -12.48
N SER A 22 1.18 -20.14 -12.76
CA SER A 22 0.57 -19.02 -12.08
C SER A 22 0.48 -19.41 -10.61
N VAL A 23 1.50 -19.04 -9.84
CA VAL A 23 1.51 -19.27 -8.42
C VAL A 23 0.42 -18.38 -7.83
N LYS A 24 -0.71 -19.00 -7.46
CA LYS A 24 -1.83 -18.27 -6.86
C LYS A 24 -1.41 -17.81 -5.47
N ALA A 25 -1.68 -16.54 -5.17
CA ALA A 25 -1.52 -16.03 -3.82
C ALA A 25 -2.39 -16.84 -2.85
N GLU A 26 -1.86 -17.12 -1.68
CA GLU A 26 -2.60 -17.80 -0.62
C GLU A 26 -3.54 -16.82 0.03
N GLU A 27 -4.83 -17.03 -0.17
CA GLU A 27 -5.92 -16.24 0.40
C GLU A 27 -6.47 -16.93 1.64
N GLN A 28 -6.59 -16.20 2.74
CA GLN A 28 -7.07 -16.70 4.01
C GLN A 28 -8.06 -15.70 4.63
N SER A 29 -9.28 -16.18 4.90
CA SER A 29 -10.23 -15.51 5.79
C SER A 29 -9.77 -15.67 7.23
N ILE A 30 -9.77 -14.57 7.98
CA ILE A 30 -9.32 -14.54 9.38
C ILE A 30 -10.54 -14.66 10.29
N GLU A 31 -10.70 -15.83 10.91
CA GLU A 31 -11.83 -16.13 11.79
C GLU A 31 -11.67 -15.52 13.19
N GLU A 32 -10.43 -15.42 13.68
CA GLU A 32 -10.12 -14.97 15.04
C GLU A 32 -8.98 -13.95 15.05
N LEU A 33 -9.08 -12.98 15.97
CA LEU A 33 -8.06 -11.98 16.26
C LEU A 33 -7.55 -12.18 17.70
N PRO A 34 -6.23 -11.97 17.96
CA PRO A 34 -5.21 -11.53 17.03
C PRO A 34 -4.76 -12.64 16.06
N PHE A 35 -4.42 -12.24 14.85
CA PHE A 35 -3.84 -13.11 13.82
C PHE A 35 -2.43 -12.64 13.49
N THR A 36 -1.50 -13.57 13.28
CA THR A 36 -0.12 -13.26 12.89
C THR A 36 0.30 -14.13 11.73
N ARG A 37 1.01 -13.54 10.77
CA ARG A 37 1.60 -14.25 9.64
C ARG A 37 3.00 -13.72 9.35
N VAL A 38 3.91 -14.64 9.07
CA VAL A 38 5.24 -14.30 8.57
C VAL A 38 5.14 -14.13 7.05
N ILE A 39 5.66 -13.01 6.55
CA ILE A 39 5.77 -12.72 5.13
C ILE A 39 7.20 -13.09 4.72
N PRO A 40 7.36 -14.05 3.78
CA PRO A 40 8.66 -14.38 3.25
C PRO A 40 9.23 -13.15 2.55
N ALA A 41 10.46 -12.83 2.87
CA ALA A 41 11.09 -11.60 2.43
C ALA A 41 12.22 -11.98 1.47
N ILE A 42 11.89 -11.98 0.18
CA ILE A 42 12.84 -12.15 -0.93
C ILE A 42 12.82 -10.85 -1.73
N ASN A 43 13.95 -10.19 -1.92
CA ASN A 43 14.00 -8.96 -2.69
C ASN A 43 13.80 -9.22 -4.21
N ALA A 44 13.75 -8.15 -5.00
CA ALA A 44 13.58 -8.24 -6.45
C ALA A 44 14.71 -9.02 -7.15
N ASP A 45 15.88 -9.14 -6.51
CA ASP A 45 17.05 -9.85 -7.00
C ASP A 45 17.10 -11.32 -6.54
N GLY A 46 16.05 -11.80 -5.84
CA GLY A 46 15.97 -13.16 -5.34
C GLY A 46 16.78 -13.42 -4.07
N GLN A 47 17.30 -12.38 -3.42
CA GLN A 47 18.05 -12.51 -2.17
C GLN A 47 17.09 -12.54 -0.97
N GLU A 48 17.38 -13.39 0.00
CA GLU A 48 16.72 -13.37 1.30
C GLU A 48 17.00 -12.03 2.00
N ILE A 49 15.94 -11.36 2.41
CA ILE A 49 15.97 -10.20 3.30
C ILE A 49 15.28 -10.58 4.61
N THR A 50 15.36 -9.72 5.61
CA THR A 50 14.77 -10.00 6.93
C THR A 50 13.27 -10.26 6.81
N ALA A 51 12.82 -11.38 7.37
CA ALA A 51 11.41 -11.74 7.37
C ALA A 51 10.58 -10.65 8.06
N GLN A 52 9.41 -10.39 7.48
CA GLN A 52 8.46 -9.44 8.02
C GLN A 52 7.32 -10.19 8.70
N ARG A 53 6.77 -9.61 9.76
CA ARG A 53 5.65 -10.17 10.53
C ARG A 53 4.47 -9.22 10.46
N ILE A 54 3.41 -9.65 9.79
CA ILE A 54 2.13 -8.93 9.77
C ILE A 54 1.24 -9.49 10.88
N GLN A 55 0.76 -8.60 11.75
CA GLN A 55 -0.17 -8.90 12.81
C GLN A 55 -1.46 -8.11 12.61
N LEU A 56 -2.60 -8.79 12.67
CA LEU A 56 -3.93 -8.20 12.72
C LEU A 56 -4.46 -8.35 14.14
N SER A 57 -4.98 -7.28 14.72
CA SER A 57 -5.55 -7.29 16.07
C SER A 57 -6.78 -6.40 16.16
N GLU A 58 -7.64 -6.68 17.13
CA GLU A 58 -8.66 -5.73 17.57
C GLU A 58 -8.05 -4.78 18.59
N GLN A 59 -8.32 -3.48 18.44
CA GLN A 59 -8.10 -2.49 19.49
C GLN A 59 -9.33 -1.58 19.59
N ASN A 60 -10.03 -1.60 20.72
CA ASN A 60 -11.22 -0.78 20.97
C ASN A 60 -12.29 -0.86 19.87
N GLY A 61 -12.58 -2.06 19.36
CA GLY A 61 -13.53 -2.25 18.26
C GLY A 61 -13.01 -1.85 16.88
N TRP A 62 -11.71 -1.61 16.70
CA TRP A 62 -11.10 -1.34 15.39
C TRP A 62 -10.12 -2.45 14.99
N LEU A 63 -10.09 -2.75 13.70
CA LEU A 63 -9.07 -3.61 13.10
C LEU A 63 -7.76 -2.82 12.91
N VAL A 64 -6.72 -3.28 13.58
CA VAL A 64 -5.37 -2.72 13.50
C VAL A 64 -4.43 -3.73 12.85
N ALA A 65 -3.76 -3.30 11.77
CA ALA A 65 -2.70 -4.06 11.13
C ALA A 65 -1.34 -3.48 11.54
N THR A 66 -0.41 -4.34 11.94
CA THR A 66 0.95 -3.97 12.34
C THR A 66 1.94 -4.81 11.54
N LEU A 67 2.86 -4.16 10.83
CA LEU A 67 4.01 -4.83 10.23
C LEU A 67 5.26 -4.50 11.05
N ALA A 68 6.03 -5.53 11.38
CA ALA A 68 7.33 -5.40 12.01
C ALA A 68 8.36 -6.28 11.29
N THR A 69 9.61 -5.85 11.31
CA THR A 69 10.77 -6.62 10.83
C THR A 69 11.46 -7.26 12.04
N GLU A 70 11.98 -8.47 11.93
CA GLU A 70 12.71 -9.09 13.05
C GLU A 70 13.99 -8.30 13.41
N PRO A 71 14.31 -8.10 14.71
CA PRO A 71 13.62 -8.57 15.90
C PRO A 71 12.61 -7.53 16.46
N ASP A 72 11.41 -7.46 15.89
CA ASP A 72 10.29 -6.61 16.31
C ASP A 72 10.45 -5.10 16.13
N GLU A 73 11.24 -4.70 15.13
CA GLU A 73 11.26 -3.32 14.69
C GLU A 73 9.97 -2.96 13.95
N LEU A 74 9.18 -2.06 14.54
CA LEU A 74 7.95 -1.57 13.93
C LEU A 74 8.25 -0.86 12.60
N GLU A 75 7.70 -1.38 11.51
CA GLU A 75 7.70 -0.71 10.20
C GLU A 75 6.49 0.20 10.08
N TRP A 76 5.30 -0.34 10.33
CA TRP A 76 4.09 0.46 10.32
C TRP A 76 2.99 -0.15 11.16
N ARG A 77 2.06 0.71 11.60
CA ARG A 77 0.85 0.34 12.31
C ARG A 77 -0.31 1.19 11.81
N ILE A 78 -1.39 0.56 11.39
CA ILE A 78 -2.48 1.22 10.67
C ILE A 78 -3.82 0.73 11.21
N VAL A 79 -4.68 1.69 11.58
CA VAL A 79 -6.08 1.46 11.92
C VAL A 79 -6.88 1.43 10.63
N LEU A 80 -7.30 0.23 10.25
CA LEU A 80 -7.94 0.01 8.96
C LEU A 80 -9.42 0.42 8.98
N ALA A 81 -10.21 -0.18 9.86
CA ALA A 81 -11.66 0.00 9.90
C ALA A 81 -12.26 -0.45 11.24
N SER A 82 -13.46 0.01 11.56
CA SER A 82 -14.28 -0.44 12.67
C SER A 82 -14.73 -1.88 12.43
N LEU A 83 -14.71 -2.70 13.47
CA LEU A 83 -15.15 -4.09 13.39
C LEU A 83 -16.66 -4.17 13.41
N THR A 84 -17.20 -4.98 12.49
CA THR A 84 -18.60 -5.35 12.37
C THR A 84 -18.74 -6.87 12.50
N PRO A 85 -19.84 -7.38 13.09
CA PRO A 85 -20.04 -8.82 13.28
C PRO A 85 -20.03 -9.62 11.98
N ASP A 86 -20.43 -9.00 10.87
CA ASP A 86 -20.68 -9.67 9.58
C ASP A 86 -19.49 -9.61 8.61
N THR A 87 -18.42 -8.87 8.95
CA THR A 87 -17.25 -8.73 8.09
C THR A 87 -16.02 -9.37 8.72
N ARG A 88 -15.32 -10.20 7.95
CA ARG A 88 -14.04 -10.83 8.35
C ARG A 88 -12.87 -10.21 7.59
N PRO A 89 -11.70 -10.02 8.23
CA PRO A 89 -10.49 -9.65 7.51
C PRO A 89 -10.06 -10.77 6.57
N VAL A 90 -9.57 -10.40 5.40
CA VAL A 90 -8.95 -11.34 4.44
C VAL A 90 -7.51 -10.93 4.25
N ILE A 91 -6.59 -11.87 4.40
CA ILE A 91 -5.19 -11.68 4.05
C ILE A 91 -4.84 -12.50 2.81
N LYS A 92 -4.08 -11.89 1.90
CA LYS A 92 -3.50 -12.57 0.73
C LYS A 92 -1.99 -12.38 0.80
N VAL A 93 -1.24 -13.47 0.71
CA VAL A 93 0.23 -13.43 0.71
C VAL A 93 0.74 -14.17 -0.52
N HIS A 94 1.67 -13.56 -1.23
CA HIS A 94 2.36 -14.23 -2.32
C HIS A 94 3.43 -15.18 -1.73
N PRO A 95 3.49 -16.46 -2.16
CA PRO A 95 4.34 -17.45 -1.48
C PRO A 95 5.85 -17.26 -1.73
N GLY A 96 6.23 -16.52 -2.78
CA GLY A 96 7.64 -16.31 -3.13
C GLY A 96 8.07 -14.85 -3.23
N LEU A 97 7.20 -13.91 -2.88
CA LEU A 97 7.51 -12.47 -2.97
C LEU A 97 6.94 -11.77 -1.74
N PRO A 98 7.54 -10.67 -1.27
CA PRO A 98 7.04 -9.84 -0.17
C PRO A 98 5.86 -8.98 -0.65
N LEU A 99 4.86 -9.63 -1.25
CA LEU A 99 3.62 -9.04 -1.70
C LEU A 99 2.52 -9.57 -0.82
N PHE A 100 1.81 -8.67 -0.15
CA PHE A 100 0.63 -9.06 0.60
C PHE A 100 -0.43 -7.97 0.58
N SER A 101 -1.65 -8.38 0.91
CA SER A 101 -2.76 -7.47 1.12
C SER A 101 -3.60 -7.90 2.29
N VAL A 102 -4.05 -6.92 3.07
CA VAL A 102 -5.08 -7.09 4.10
C VAL A 102 -6.32 -6.34 3.60
N GLN A 103 -7.48 -6.98 3.60
CA GLN A 103 -8.74 -6.40 3.18
C GLN A 103 -9.79 -6.58 4.29
N TYR A 104 -10.62 -5.56 4.50
CA TYR A 104 -11.76 -5.59 5.40
C TYR A 104 -12.91 -4.77 4.80
N GLY A 105 -13.90 -5.45 4.21
CA GLY A 105 -14.94 -4.79 3.42
C GLY A 105 -14.34 -4.00 2.24
N PRO A 106 -14.63 -2.69 2.11
CA PRO A 106 -14.05 -1.84 1.07
C PRO A 106 -12.62 -1.35 1.41
N TRP A 107 -12.19 -1.50 2.67
CA TRP A 107 -10.92 -0.98 3.17
C TRP A 107 -9.79 -1.98 2.94
N PHE A 108 -8.60 -1.50 2.62
CA PHE A 108 -7.45 -2.37 2.38
C PHE A 108 -6.10 -1.73 2.69
N ILE A 109 -5.12 -2.59 2.94
CA ILE A 109 -3.69 -2.31 2.93
C ILE A 109 -3.09 -3.24 1.89
N ARG A 110 -2.30 -2.70 0.96
CA ARG A 110 -1.55 -3.47 -0.02
C ARG A 110 -0.10 -3.05 0.05
N GLU A 111 0.76 -4.03 0.26
CA GLU A 111 2.20 -3.83 0.26
C GLU A 111 2.83 -4.69 -0.83
N GLY A 112 3.68 -4.08 -1.63
CA GLY A 112 4.46 -4.82 -2.59
C GLY A 112 5.58 -4.04 -3.23
N LEU A 113 6.78 -4.63 -3.23
CA LEU A 113 8.01 -4.06 -3.82
C LEU A 113 8.28 -2.63 -3.33
N GLY A 114 8.23 -2.43 -2.00
CA GLY A 114 8.30 -1.11 -1.40
C GLY A 114 7.24 -0.18 -1.96
N ARG A 115 5.98 -0.58 -1.95
CA ARG A 115 4.87 0.35 -2.17
C ARG A 115 3.77 0.00 -1.21
N LEU A 116 3.51 0.91 -0.27
CA LEU A 116 2.42 0.78 0.68
C LEU A 116 1.25 1.63 0.19
N ARG A 117 0.12 0.97 -0.09
CA ARG A 117 -1.15 1.60 -0.44
C ARG A 117 -2.17 1.30 0.63
N VAL A 118 -2.82 2.35 1.12
CA VAL A 118 -3.76 2.26 2.24
C VAL A 118 -5.05 2.96 1.85
N HIS A 119 -6.15 2.24 1.92
CA HIS A 119 -7.49 2.80 1.88
C HIS A 119 -8.21 2.37 3.16
N ARG A 120 -8.49 3.33 4.04
CA ARG A 120 -8.95 3.08 5.41
C ARG A 120 -10.20 3.88 5.70
N GLU A 121 -10.99 3.37 6.64
CA GLU A 121 -12.23 4.03 7.05
C GLU A 121 -11.93 5.44 7.56
N PRO A 122 -12.67 6.48 7.12
CA PRO A 122 -12.58 7.81 7.70
C PRO A 122 -12.94 7.77 9.19
N LYS A 123 -12.17 8.47 10.02
CA LYS A 123 -12.47 8.61 11.44
C LYS A 123 -13.19 9.93 11.60
N GLU A 124 -14.47 9.89 11.95
CA GLU A 124 -15.23 11.10 12.25
C GLU A 124 -14.89 11.64 13.63
N PHE A 125 -14.97 12.96 13.80
CA PHE A 125 -14.68 13.63 15.06
C PHE A 125 -15.75 13.38 16.14
N SER A 126 -16.94 12.92 15.75
CA SER A 126 -18.17 13.08 16.54
C SER A 126 -18.71 11.81 17.23
N GLY A 127 -18.20 10.62 16.94
CA GLY A 127 -18.74 9.37 17.51
C GLY A 127 -17.72 8.25 17.55
N ASN A 128 -17.60 7.59 18.71
CA ASN A 128 -16.60 6.54 19.02
C ASN A 128 -15.18 6.93 18.60
N GLN A 129 -14.61 7.90 19.34
CA GLN A 129 -13.25 8.36 19.12
C GLN A 129 -12.30 7.17 19.13
N TRP A 130 -11.68 6.92 17.98
CA TRP A 130 -10.49 6.11 17.91
C TRP A 130 -9.48 6.61 18.94
N GLN A 131 -8.97 5.69 19.78
CA GLN A 131 -7.92 5.97 20.76
C GLN A 131 -6.56 5.61 20.14
N GLN A 132 -5.55 6.46 20.33
CA GLN A 132 -4.18 6.30 19.83
C GLN A 132 -3.67 4.85 19.68
N ILE A 133 -3.06 4.52 18.53
CA ILE A 133 -2.34 3.25 18.35
C ILE A 133 -0.91 3.39 18.89
N GLY A 134 -0.63 2.75 20.02
CA GLY A 134 0.73 2.63 20.56
C GLY A 134 1.40 3.96 20.90
N ASP A 135 2.70 3.92 21.16
CA ASP A 135 3.49 5.10 21.46
C ASP A 135 3.77 5.92 20.20
N VAL A 136 3.41 7.20 20.23
CA VAL A 136 3.81 8.15 19.19
C VAL A 136 5.32 8.40 19.26
N PRO A 137 6.01 8.46 18.12
CA PRO A 137 7.37 8.96 18.06
C PRO A 137 7.50 10.32 18.78
N ARG A 138 8.32 10.41 19.82
CA ARG A 138 8.38 11.60 20.71
C ARG A 138 9.23 12.76 20.19
N GLY A 139 9.74 12.70 18.96
CA GLY A 139 10.68 13.71 18.48
C GLY A 139 10.02 14.91 17.79
N PRO A 140 10.83 15.81 17.19
CA PRO A 140 10.30 17.03 16.60
C PRO A 140 9.43 16.75 15.38
N ARG A 141 8.33 17.50 15.28
CA ARG A 141 7.52 17.56 14.08
C ARG A 141 8.23 18.41 13.03
N LEU A 142 8.54 17.82 11.88
CA LEU A 142 9.29 18.50 10.82
C LEU A 142 8.39 19.19 9.81
N CYS A 143 7.28 18.56 9.44
CA CYS A 143 6.34 19.10 8.47
C CYS A 143 4.94 18.49 8.64
N SER A 144 3.98 19.03 7.88
CA SER A 144 2.57 18.64 7.94
C SER A 144 1.82 19.00 6.67
N ALA A 145 0.83 18.17 6.32
CA ALA A 145 -0.09 18.42 5.20
C ALA A 145 -1.47 17.80 5.53
N GLY A 146 -2.49 18.63 5.74
CA GLY A 146 -3.82 18.15 6.16
C GLY A 146 -3.73 17.34 7.46
N GLN A 147 -4.25 16.12 7.49
CA GLN A 147 -4.19 15.21 8.65
C GLN A 147 -2.87 14.43 8.78
N LEU A 148 -1.88 14.74 7.94
CA LEU A 148 -0.59 14.07 7.92
C LEU A 148 0.50 14.94 8.54
N PHE A 149 1.46 14.29 9.20
CA PHE A 149 2.66 14.95 9.69
C PHE A 149 3.84 14.02 9.78
N VAL A 150 5.03 14.61 9.74
CA VAL A 150 6.29 13.87 9.87
C VAL A 150 6.94 14.17 11.20
N VAL A 151 7.32 13.12 11.91
CA VAL A 151 8.11 13.19 13.15
C VAL A 151 9.45 12.53 12.90
N LYS A 152 10.54 13.16 13.34
CA LYS A 152 11.86 12.51 13.42
C LYS A 152 12.04 11.94 14.81
N GLN A 153 12.38 10.66 14.95
CA GLN A 153 12.76 10.06 16.23
C GLN A 153 14.03 9.25 16.02
N ASN A 154 15.10 9.60 16.73
CA ASN A 154 16.44 9.08 16.50
C ASN A 154 16.86 9.32 15.03
N GLU A 155 17.44 8.32 14.36
CA GLU A 155 17.84 8.38 12.94
C GLU A 155 16.68 8.10 11.96
N TRP A 156 15.42 7.96 12.44
CA TRP A 156 14.27 7.57 11.62
C TRP A 156 13.24 8.70 11.45
N PHE A 157 12.56 8.71 10.30
CA PHE A 157 11.36 9.51 10.08
C PHE A 157 10.09 8.66 10.14
N TRP A 158 9.01 9.27 10.62
CA TRP A 158 7.71 8.65 10.80
C TRP A 158 6.63 9.50 10.16
N VAL A 159 5.91 8.96 9.17
CA VAL A 159 4.67 9.56 8.69
C VAL A 159 3.56 9.14 9.65
N CYS A 160 2.89 10.14 10.18
CA CYS A 160 1.77 9.98 11.09
C CYS A 160 0.50 10.53 10.43
N SER A 161 -0.63 9.86 10.63
CA SER A 161 -1.96 10.43 10.37
C SER A 161 -2.74 10.52 11.67
N SER A 162 -3.49 11.62 11.84
CA SER A 162 -4.40 11.81 12.96
C SER A 162 -5.68 12.51 12.48
N PRO A 163 -6.87 12.05 12.89
CA PRO A 163 -8.14 12.71 12.56
C PRO A 163 -8.23 14.14 13.11
N THR A 164 -7.63 14.38 14.28
CA THR A 164 -7.68 15.65 15.02
C THR A 164 -6.38 16.45 14.89
N TYR A 165 -5.45 15.99 14.04
CA TYR A 165 -4.14 16.63 13.83
C TYR A 165 -3.26 16.71 15.09
N ASP A 166 -3.49 15.81 16.06
CA ASP A 166 -2.72 15.72 17.30
C ASP A 166 -1.94 14.39 17.40
N GLN A 167 -1.07 14.30 18.41
CA GLN A 167 -0.35 13.08 18.73
C GLN A 167 -1.17 12.10 19.58
N LYS A 168 -2.37 12.48 20.04
CA LYS A 168 -3.19 11.65 20.95
C LYS A 168 -4.18 10.75 20.23
N SER A 169 -4.32 10.91 18.92
CA SER A 169 -5.31 10.20 18.10
C SER A 169 -4.70 9.63 16.83
N ILE A 170 -3.38 9.36 16.86
CA ILE A 170 -2.72 8.78 15.70
C ILE A 170 -3.38 7.45 15.36
N ASP A 171 -3.72 7.29 14.09
CA ASP A 171 -4.40 6.14 13.52
C ASP A 171 -3.60 5.50 12.36
N THR A 172 -2.46 6.08 12.00
CA THR A 172 -1.50 5.55 11.04
C THR A 172 -0.11 6.00 11.45
N LEU A 173 0.81 5.04 11.58
CA LEU A 173 2.24 5.23 11.79
C LEU A 173 2.97 4.47 10.69
N VAL A 174 3.82 5.14 9.94
CA VAL A 174 4.67 4.52 8.92
C VAL A 174 6.10 5.02 9.10
N ARG A 175 7.01 4.10 9.40
CA ARG A 175 8.45 4.36 9.43
C ARG A 175 8.94 4.49 8.00
N PHE A 176 9.71 5.54 7.70
CA PHE A 176 10.35 5.71 6.41
C PHE A 176 11.68 6.43 6.59
N GLN A 177 12.72 5.92 5.94
CA GLN A 177 14.06 6.51 5.83
C GLN A 177 14.90 6.57 7.12
N HIS A 178 16.12 6.04 7.01
CA HIS A 178 17.21 6.24 7.96
C HIS A 178 18.06 7.44 7.50
N GLU A 179 18.46 8.34 8.40
CA GLU A 179 19.24 9.55 8.08
C GLU A 179 20.53 9.25 7.31
N ARG A 180 21.13 8.07 7.51
CA ARG A 180 22.33 7.60 6.80
C ARG A 180 22.15 7.33 5.30
N LEU A 181 20.92 7.34 4.78
CA LEU A 181 20.64 7.19 3.35
C LEU A 181 20.63 8.54 2.61
N SER A 182 21.05 9.64 3.26
CA SER A 182 21.01 11.00 2.72
C SER A 182 22.08 11.37 1.68
N ASP A 183 23.00 10.47 1.33
CA ASP A 183 24.20 10.82 0.57
C ASP A 183 24.03 10.89 -0.96
N GLY A 184 22.80 10.76 -1.48
CA GLY A 184 22.57 10.91 -2.93
C GLY A 184 21.11 10.85 -3.38
N GLN A 185 20.49 12.03 -3.57
CA GLN A 185 19.36 12.43 -4.43
C GLN A 185 18.13 11.52 -4.73
N GLN A 186 18.00 10.28 -4.27
CA GLN A 186 16.76 9.51 -4.34
C GLN A 186 16.55 8.72 -3.06
N ILE A 187 15.39 8.93 -2.42
CA ILE A 187 15.04 8.30 -1.14
C ILE A 187 14.57 6.88 -1.44
N GLU A 188 15.44 5.91 -1.21
CA GLU A 188 15.16 4.48 -1.31
C GLU A 188 15.09 3.91 0.10
N LEU A 189 14.04 3.14 0.44
CA LEU A 189 13.97 2.47 1.74
C LEU A 189 14.82 1.22 1.76
N ASP A 190 15.43 0.94 2.91
CA ASP A 190 16.41 -0.13 3.13
C ASP A 190 15.96 -1.54 2.69
N HIS A 191 14.66 -1.79 2.50
CA HIS A 191 14.13 -3.07 2.05
C HIS A 191 13.18 -3.02 0.83
N GLY A 192 13.20 -1.95 0.02
CA GLY A 192 12.51 -1.98 -1.29
C GLY A 192 12.02 -0.68 -1.92
N GLY A 193 12.47 0.51 -1.50
CA GLY A 193 12.07 1.75 -2.19
C GLY A 193 10.61 2.17 -1.97
N LEU A 194 10.15 2.20 -0.71
CA LEU A 194 8.79 2.62 -0.31
C LEU A 194 8.41 4.01 -0.82
N LEU A 195 7.53 4.06 -1.81
CA LEU A 195 6.72 5.24 -2.11
C LEU A 195 5.45 5.16 -1.27
N VAL A 196 5.29 6.08 -0.31
CA VAL A 196 4.05 6.22 0.44
C VAL A 196 3.17 7.23 -0.31
N GLU A 197 2.14 6.74 -0.99
CA GLU A 197 1.11 7.58 -1.60
C GLU A 197 -0.11 7.58 -0.67
N LEU A 198 -0.16 8.56 0.23
CA LEU A 198 -1.31 8.77 1.11
C LEU A 198 -2.27 9.74 0.42
N SER A 199 -3.40 9.23 -0.06
CA SER A 199 -4.49 10.08 -0.51
C SER A 199 -5.21 10.65 0.72
N ALA A 200 -4.85 11.88 1.11
CA ALA A 200 -5.45 12.57 2.25
C ALA A 200 -6.88 13.06 1.99
N MET A 201 -7.35 12.98 0.74
CA MET A 201 -8.70 13.39 0.36
C MET A 201 -9.40 12.25 -0.36
N ALA A 202 -10.59 11.90 0.12
CA ALA A 202 -11.56 11.15 -0.66
C ALA A 202 -11.89 11.96 -1.92
N SER A 203 -11.55 11.43 -3.08
CA SER A 203 -12.01 12.00 -4.33
C SER A 203 -13.46 11.53 -4.56
N CYS A 204 -14.36 12.48 -4.74
CA CYS A 204 -15.76 12.22 -5.01
C CYS A 204 -16.07 12.54 -6.47
N ARG A 205 -16.95 11.76 -7.07
CA ARG A 205 -17.59 12.05 -8.35
C ARG A 205 -18.54 13.25 -8.17
N ALA A 206 -18.93 13.87 -9.28
CA ALA A 206 -19.90 14.98 -9.28
C ALA A 206 -21.28 14.59 -8.70
N ASP A 207 -21.61 13.29 -8.66
CA ASP A 207 -22.82 12.75 -8.04
C ASP A 207 -22.67 12.51 -6.52
N GLY A 208 -21.53 12.86 -5.93
CA GLY A 208 -21.23 12.69 -4.50
C GLY A 208 -20.71 11.31 -4.11
N ARG A 209 -20.64 10.33 -5.04
CA ARG A 209 -20.10 8.99 -4.75
C ARG A 209 -18.57 9.01 -4.70
N LEU A 210 -17.98 8.20 -3.81
CA LEU A 210 -16.53 7.98 -3.78
C LEU A 210 -16.05 7.25 -5.03
N PHE A 211 -14.84 7.57 -5.50
CA PHE A 211 -14.14 6.68 -6.43
C PHE A 211 -13.81 5.36 -5.74
N ASP A 212 -14.09 4.24 -6.40
CA ASP A 212 -13.92 2.87 -5.92
C ASP A 212 -12.45 2.38 -5.97
N GLY A 213 -11.51 3.26 -6.26
CA GLY A 213 -10.10 2.92 -6.47
C GLY A 213 -9.78 2.30 -7.85
N ASN A 214 -10.77 2.06 -8.71
CA ASN A 214 -10.57 1.49 -10.05
C ASN A 214 -10.38 2.57 -11.14
N ARG A 215 -10.05 3.81 -10.74
CA ARG A 215 -9.90 4.98 -11.62
C ARG A 215 -11.20 5.33 -12.36
N VAL A 216 -11.20 6.43 -13.12
CA VAL A 216 -12.33 6.77 -14.00
C VAL A 216 -12.35 5.77 -15.16
N GLN A 217 -13.47 5.07 -15.32
CA GLN A 217 -13.68 4.19 -16.46
C GLN A 217 -14.11 5.03 -17.68
N PRO A 218 -13.51 4.85 -18.86
CA PRO A 218 -13.93 5.56 -20.06
C PRO A 218 -15.29 5.02 -20.55
N ASP A 219 -16.13 5.92 -21.07
CA ASP A 219 -17.43 5.54 -21.65
C ASP A 219 -17.27 4.67 -22.91
N VAL A 220 -16.20 4.91 -23.68
CA VAL A 220 -15.84 4.14 -24.86
C VAL A 220 -14.48 3.48 -24.62
N ARG A 221 -14.47 2.14 -24.65
CA ARG A 221 -13.24 1.36 -24.52
C ARG A 221 -12.67 1.05 -25.89
N ILE A 222 -11.46 1.52 -26.13
CA ILE A 222 -10.70 1.24 -27.36
C ILE A 222 -9.56 0.32 -26.98
N SER A 223 -9.61 -0.91 -27.49
CA SER A 223 -8.54 -1.86 -27.27
C SER A 223 -7.26 -1.36 -27.94
N PRO A 224 -6.12 -1.35 -27.24
CA PRO A 224 -4.85 -0.99 -27.84
C PRO A 224 -4.49 -2.03 -28.91
N ILE A 225 -4.16 -1.58 -30.12
CA ILE A 225 -3.69 -2.47 -31.19
C ILE A 225 -2.21 -2.11 -31.45
N PRO A 226 -1.28 -3.09 -31.34
CA PRO A 226 0.18 -2.85 -31.42
C PRO A 226 0.65 -1.95 -32.56
N VAL A 227 0.01 -2.04 -33.73
CA VAL A 227 0.36 -1.26 -34.92
C VAL A 227 0.26 0.27 -34.71
N TYR A 228 -0.63 0.74 -33.83
CA TYR A 228 -0.79 2.17 -33.54
C TYR A 228 0.26 2.72 -32.57
N PHE A 229 1.07 1.87 -31.91
CA PHE A 229 2.18 2.35 -31.07
C PHE A 229 3.47 2.59 -31.86
N ILE A 230 3.53 2.17 -33.13
CA ILE A 230 4.75 2.18 -33.96
C ILE A 230 4.60 3.15 -35.16
N GLY A 231 3.51 3.92 -35.27
CA GLY A 231 3.24 4.74 -36.46
C GLY A 231 2.34 5.96 -36.24
N LYS A 232 2.17 6.74 -37.32
CA LYS A 232 1.49 8.05 -37.40
C LYS A 232 -0.02 8.04 -37.08
N ALA A 233 -0.64 6.87 -36.97
CA ALA A 233 -2.08 6.75 -36.74
C ALA A 233 -2.36 6.53 -35.25
N ASP A 234 -3.51 7.01 -34.77
CA ASP A 234 -3.95 6.89 -33.37
C ASP A 234 -5.41 6.44 -33.35
N ASN A 235 -5.64 5.18 -32.98
CA ASN A 235 -6.96 4.59 -32.96
C ASN A 235 -7.90 5.22 -31.93
N VAL A 236 -7.36 5.80 -30.85
CA VAL A 236 -8.15 6.57 -29.88
C VAL A 236 -8.64 7.85 -30.52
N MET A 237 -7.74 8.56 -31.23
CA MET A 237 -8.07 9.80 -31.93
C MET A 237 -9.06 9.57 -33.09
N ASP A 238 -8.89 8.50 -33.87
CA ASP A 238 -9.75 8.21 -35.02
C ASP A 238 -11.16 7.80 -34.58
N ALA A 239 -11.28 6.98 -33.52
CA ALA A 239 -12.58 6.66 -32.94
C ALA A 239 -13.27 7.90 -32.33
N ALA A 240 -12.49 8.80 -31.70
CA ALA A 240 -13.03 10.06 -31.19
C ALA A 240 -13.56 10.95 -32.34
N LYS A 241 -12.85 11.05 -33.47
CA LYS A 241 -13.33 11.76 -34.66
C LYS A 241 -14.62 11.15 -35.20
N GLU A 242 -14.69 9.83 -35.30
CA GLU A 242 -15.89 9.14 -35.79
C GLU A 242 -17.11 9.42 -34.89
N LEU A 243 -16.91 9.47 -33.57
CA LEU A 243 -17.96 9.80 -32.60
C LEU A 243 -18.42 11.25 -32.68
N LEU A 244 -17.50 12.19 -32.93
CA LEU A 244 -17.82 13.63 -33.01
C LEU A 244 -18.46 14.05 -34.33
N LEU A 245 -18.28 13.27 -35.39
CA LEU A 245 -18.83 13.53 -36.73
C LEU A 245 -20.18 12.83 -36.98
N LYS A 246 -20.67 12.05 -36.01
CA LYS A 246 -22.03 11.48 -36.00
C LYS A 246 -23.00 12.44 -35.32
#